data_AF-A0A160V8E0-F1
#
_entry.id   AF-A0A160V8E0-F1
#
_cell.length_a   1.000
_cell.length_b   1.000
_cell.length_c   1.000
_cell.angle_alpha   90.00
_cell.angle_beta   90.00
_cell.angle_gamma   90.00
#
_symmetry.space_group_name_H-M   'P 1'
#
loop_
_entity.id
_entity.type
_entity.pdbx_description
1 polymer ?
#
loop_
_entity_poly.entity_id
_entity_poly.type
_entity_poly.pdbx_seq_one_letter_code
_entity_poly.pdbx_strand_id
1 'polypeptide(L)'
;MEHNQADEWAAQLDLASQVLQDAEFRAFLNHAEVPVADKIKSIEAVLPDIHPLIRNLLDVLVTRGLVNVAPELGEAYTKLLDQHHGRQRIEVISAVELEDAEVQRITQYVSNVTGKEVVVTTQVDEEILGGIVIQIGDQLLDGSTRTRLEALRSRVRTGVAESPDRTRKTDTKQPEPERGSHQWRLEDKT
;
A
#
# COMPACT_ATOMS: atom_id res chain seq x y z
N MET A 1 -10.73 2.14 -31.60
CA MET A 1 -9.88 3.21 -32.16
C MET A 1 -9.28 4.06 -31.05
N GLU A 2 -10.07 4.74 -30.22
CA GLU A 2 -9.56 5.68 -29.20
C GLU A 2 -8.62 5.07 -28.16
N HIS A 3 -8.80 3.80 -27.78
CA HIS A 3 -8.00 3.16 -26.72
C HIS A 3 -6.49 3.15 -27.05
N ASN A 4 -6.12 2.83 -28.30
CA ASN A 4 -4.72 2.74 -28.71
C ASN A 4 -3.97 4.08 -28.60
N GLN A 5 -4.65 5.20 -28.81
CA GLN A 5 -4.04 6.53 -28.66
C GLN A 5 -3.86 6.91 -27.20
N ALA A 6 -4.76 6.46 -26.31
CA ALA A 6 -4.68 6.78 -24.90
C ALA A 6 -3.52 6.04 -24.20
N ASP A 7 -3.29 4.77 -24.53
CA ASP A 7 -2.11 4.03 -24.04
C ASP A 7 -0.80 4.57 -24.66
N GLU A 8 -0.80 4.99 -25.93
CA GLU A 8 0.35 5.65 -26.57
C GLU A 8 0.70 7.00 -25.90
N TRP A 9 -0.31 7.79 -25.54
CA TRP A 9 -0.10 9.04 -24.79
C TRP A 9 0.40 8.79 -23.38
N ALA A 10 -0.03 7.71 -22.71
CA ALA A 10 0.51 7.33 -21.41
C ALA A 10 2.02 7.04 -21.50
N ALA A 11 2.45 6.24 -22.48
CA ALA A 11 3.86 5.93 -22.69
C ALA A 11 4.70 7.18 -23.02
N GLN A 12 4.19 8.11 -23.82
CA GLN A 12 4.89 9.35 -24.14
C GLN A 12 4.93 10.34 -22.96
N LEU A 13 3.89 10.38 -22.12
CA LEU A 13 3.90 11.18 -20.88
C LEU A 13 4.85 10.59 -19.82
N ASP A 14 4.96 9.27 -19.74
CA ASP A 14 5.92 8.60 -18.86
C ASP A 14 7.36 8.88 -19.30
N LEU A 15 7.68 8.72 -20.59
CA LEU A 15 8.98 9.11 -21.15
C LEU A 15 9.31 10.59 -20.87
N ALA A 16 8.34 11.49 -21.07
CA ALA A 16 8.51 12.90 -20.77
C ALA A 16 8.75 13.16 -19.27
N SER A 17 8.02 12.45 -18.39
CA SER A 17 8.22 12.50 -16.94
C SER A 17 9.64 12.08 -16.55
N GLN A 18 10.10 10.92 -17.05
CA GLN A 18 11.47 10.42 -16.79
C GLN A 18 12.55 11.43 -17.22
N VAL A 19 12.42 12.01 -18.42
CA VAL A 19 13.33 13.07 -18.91
C VAL A 19 13.29 14.31 -18.02
N LEU A 20 12.12 14.72 -17.55
CA LEU A 20 11.93 15.90 -16.69
C LEU A 20 12.33 15.66 -15.22
N GLN A 21 12.54 14.40 -14.82
CA GLN A 21 13.10 14.03 -13.53
C GLN A 21 14.64 14.12 -13.49
N ASP A 22 15.32 14.12 -14.65
CA ASP A 22 16.78 14.28 -14.70
C ASP A 22 17.22 15.56 -13.95
N ALA A 23 18.23 15.41 -13.10
CA ALA A 23 18.60 16.46 -12.16
C ALA A 23 19.21 17.69 -12.85
N GLU A 24 19.98 17.50 -13.92
CA GLU A 24 20.62 18.57 -14.68
C GLU A 24 19.60 19.29 -15.56
N PHE A 25 18.79 18.53 -16.30
CA PHE A 25 17.74 19.07 -17.15
C PHE A 25 16.68 19.82 -16.35
N ARG A 26 16.24 19.27 -15.21
CA ARG A 26 15.29 19.93 -14.30
C ARG A 26 15.88 21.20 -13.67
N ALA A 27 17.17 21.23 -13.37
CA ALA A 27 17.85 22.44 -12.89
C ALA A 27 17.88 23.53 -13.97
N PHE A 28 18.24 23.18 -15.21
CA PHE A 28 18.20 24.07 -16.37
C PHE A 28 16.80 24.65 -16.64
N LEU A 29 15.77 23.80 -16.65
CA LEU A 29 14.39 24.23 -16.90
C LEU A 29 13.83 25.11 -15.77
N ASN A 30 14.27 24.92 -14.52
CA ASN A 30 13.90 25.80 -13.40
C ASN A 30 14.73 27.11 -13.33
N HIS A 31 15.83 27.24 -14.10
CA HIS A 31 16.73 28.38 -14.00
C HIS A 31 16.06 29.70 -14.43
N ALA A 32 15.99 30.70 -13.54
CA ALA A 32 15.24 31.94 -13.80
C ALA A 32 15.83 32.82 -14.90
N GLU A 33 17.16 32.78 -15.09
CA GLU A 33 17.86 33.59 -16.10
C GLU A 33 17.80 32.99 -17.52
N VAL A 34 17.36 31.73 -17.67
CA VAL A 34 17.24 31.09 -18.99
C VAL A 34 15.91 31.50 -19.63
N PRO A 35 15.90 32.08 -20.85
CA PRO A 35 14.68 32.45 -21.55
C PRO A 35 13.75 31.25 -21.80
N VAL A 36 12.43 31.46 -21.66
CA VAL A 36 11.41 30.43 -21.93
C VAL A 36 11.55 29.84 -23.34
N ALA A 37 11.90 30.67 -24.33
CA ALA A 37 12.12 30.23 -25.71
C ALA A 37 13.28 29.22 -25.85
N ASP A 38 14.32 29.33 -25.04
CA ASP A 38 15.45 28.39 -25.11
C ASP A 38 15.14 27.10 -24.33
N LYS A 39 14.37 27.18 -23.24
CA LYS A 39 13.81 26.01 -22.55
C LYS A 39 12.92 25.15 -23.44
N ILE A 40 12.04 25.79 -24.23
CA ILE A 40 11.17 25.10 -25.20
C ILE A 40 12.02 24.38 -26.27
N LYS A 41 13.03 25.04 -26.84
CA LYS A 41 13.96 24.40 -27.80
C LYS A 41 14.70 23.21 -27.19
N SER A 42 15.10 23.28 -25.91
CA SER A 42 15.74 22.15 -25.24
C SER A 42 14.79 20.96 -25.08
N ILE A 43 13.50 21.19 -24.79
CA ILE A 43 12.49 20.12 -24.79
C ILE A 43 12.30 19.55 -26.20
N GLU A 44 12.26 20.39 -27.23
CA GLU A 44 12.19 19.93 -28.63
C GLU A 44 13.39 19.07 -29.05
N ALA A 45 14.60 19.43 -28.61
CA ALA A 45 15.82 18.69 -28.90
C ALA A 45 15.91 17.33 -28.18
N VAL A 46 15.39 17.22 -26.95
CA VAL A 46 15.42 15.97 -26.16
C VAL A 46 14.22 15.07 -26.47
N LEU A 47 13.07 15.66 -26.77
CA LEU A 47 11.81 14.96 -27.09
C LEU A 47 11.31 15.40 -28.49
N PRO A 48 11.92 14.92 -29.58
CA PRO A 48 11.47 15.26 -30.95
C PRO A 48 10.15 14.57 -31.31
N ASP A 49 10.01 13.28 -31.00
CA ASP A 49 8.95 12.41 -31.52
C ASP A 49 7.66 12.36 -30.67
N ILE A 50 7.49 13.27 -29.71
CA ILE A 50 6.28 13.34 -28.86
C ILE A 50 5.07 13.93 -29.60
N HIS A 51 3.88 13.44 -29.28
CA HIS A 51 2.63 13.89 -29.86
C HIS A 51 2.37 15.39 -29.59
N PRO A 52 1.84 16.17 -30.57
CA PRO A 52 1.70 17.62 -30.43
C PRO A 52 0.90 18.10 -29.21
N LEU A 53 -0.09 17.31 -28.73
CA LEU A 53 -0.83 17.65 -27.51
C LEU A 53 0.03 17.56 -26.25
N ILE A 54 0.94 16.57 -26.17
CA ILE A 54 1.87 16.41 -25.06
C ILE A 54 2.93 17.52 -25.12
N ARG A 55 3.45 17.83 -26.31
CA ARG A 55 4.33 19.00 -26.52
C ARG A 55 3.71 20.30 -26.00
N ASN A 56 2.48 20.60 -26.42
CA ASN A 56 1.75 21.80 -25.95
C ASN A 56 1.56 21.82 -24.43
N LEU A 57 1.34 20.66 -23.79
CA LEU A 57 1.28 20.56 -22.33
C LEU A 57 2.62 20.92 -21.68
N LEU A 58 3.73 20.36 -22.17
CA LEU A 58 5.08 20.66 -21.68
C LEU A 58 5.43 22.15 -21.85
N ASP A 59 5.13 22.74 -23.01
CA ASP A 59 5.37 24.15 -23.28
C ASP A 59 4.60 25.07 -22.32
N VAL A 60 3.35 24.71 -21.98
CA VAL A 60 2.54 25.42 -20.97
C VAL A 60 3.14 25.29 -19.56
N LEU A 61 3.67 24.11 -19.19
CA LEU A 61 4.32 23.92 -17.89
C LEU A 61 5.58 24.77 -17.77
N VAL A 62 6.45 24.77 -18.79
CA VAL A 62 7.66 25.62 -18.83
C VAL A 62 7.30 27.10 -18.79
N THR A 63 6.33 27.53 -19.61
CA THR A 63 5.89 28.93 -19.67
C THR A 63 5.31 29.42 -18.34
N ARG A 64 4.70 28.52 -17.55
CA ARG A 64 4.14 28.83 -16.22
C ARG A 64 5.11 28.57 -15.06
N GLY A 65 6.33 28.08 -15.31
CA GLY A 65 7.28 27.69 -14.26
C GLY A 65 6.83 26.47 -13.44
N LEU A 66 5.90 25.67 -13.95
CA LEU A 66 5.32 24.49 -13.29
C LEU A 66 6.10 23.20 -13.58
N VAL A 67 7.36 23.30 -14.03
CA VAL A 67 8.19 22.15 -14.41
C VAL A 67 8.29 21.11 -13.28
N ASN A 68 8.27 21.56 -12.02
CA ASN A 68 8.35 20.68 -10.85
C ASN A 68 7.14 19.72 -10.67
N VAL A 69 5.99 19.98 -11.31
CA VAL A 69 4.84 19.04 -11.28
C VAL A 69 4.86 18.03 -12.42
N ALA A 70 5.73 18.22 -13.43
CA ALA A 70 5.80 17.33 -14.58
C ALA A 70 6.07 15.85 -14.24
N PRO A 71 6.89 15.51 -13.20
CA PRO A 71 7.08 14.13 -12.76
C PRO A 71 5.77 13.40 -12.41
N GLU A 72 4.81 14.11 -11.80
CA GLU A 72 3.53 13.56 -11.33
C GLU A 72 2.51 13.36 -12.46
N LEU A 73 2.73 13.94 -13.64
CA LEU A 73 1.75 13.92 -14.74
C LEU A 73 1.57 12.56 -15.39
N GLY A 74 2.64 11.76 -15.51
CA GLY A 74 2.57 10.40 -16.05
C GLY A 74 1.70 9.49 -15.16
N GLU A 75 1.93 9.53 -13.85
CA GLU A 75 1.12 8.80 -12.86
C GLU A 75 -0.32 9.30 -12.84
N ALA A 76 -0.54 10.62 -12.78
CA ALA A 76 -1.88 11.22 -12.76
C ALA A 76 -2.69 10.88 -14.02
N TYR A 77 -2.06 10.90 -15.20
CA TYR A 77 -2.70 10.50 -16.46
C TYR A 77 -3.02 9.00 -16.47
N THR A 78 -2.09 8.16 -16.03
CA THR A 78 -2.31 6.70 -15.92
C THR A 78 -3.47 6.38 -14.98
N LYS A 79 -3.58 7.10 -13.86
CA LYS A 79 -4.67 6.98 -12.88
C LYS A 79 -6.02 7.43 -13.47
N LEU A 80 -6.05 8.48 -14.27
CA LEU A 80 -7.23 8.93 -15.02
C LEU A 80 -7.64 7.91 -16.09
N LEU A 81 -6.66 7.33 -16.79
CA LEU A 81 -6.86 6.31 -17.82
C LEU A 81 -7.44 5.02 -17.21
N ASP A 82 -6.88 4.56 -16.10
CA ASP A 82 -7.39 3.39 -15.37
C ASP A 82 -8.82 3.63 -14.85
N GLN A 83 -9.14 4.83 -14.35
CA GLN A 83 -10.52 5.21 -13.98
C GLN A 83 -11.46 5.20 -15.20
N HIS A 84 -11.04 5.74 -16.34
CA HIS A 84 -11.83 5.79 -17.57
C HIS A 84 -12.16 4.40 -18.12
N HIS A 85 -11.21 3.47 -18.08
CA HIS A 85 -11.42 2.08 -18.48
C HIS A 85 -12.05 1.19 -17.39
N GLY A 86 -12.29 1.72 -16.19
CA GLY A 86 -12.79 0.92 -15.06
C GLY A 86 -11.78 -0.09 -14.49
N ARG A 87 -10.50 0.07 -14.81
CA ARG A 87 -9.40 -0.76 -14.33
C ARG A 87 -9.07 -0.44 -12.87
N GLN A 88 -8.67 -1.46 -12.13
CA GLN A 88 -8.17 -1.37 -10.76
C GLN A 88 -6.72 -1.81 -10.75
N ARG A 89 -5.79 -0.86 -10.59
CA ARG A 89 -4.39 -1.19 -10.37
C ARG A 89 -4.21 -1.74 -8.96
N ILE A 90 -3.37 -2.77 -8.84
CA ILE A 90 -2.86 -3.30 -7.58
C ILE A 90 -1.34 -3.49 -7.67
N GLU A 91 -0.69 -3.32 -6.55
CA GLU A 91 0.74 -3.59 -6.37
C GLU A 91 0.90 -4.83 -5.49
N VAL A 92 1.79 -5.74 -5.88
CA VAL A 92 2.05 -6.99 -5.17
C VAL A 92 3.53 -7.06 -4.87
N ILE A 93 3.87 -6.93 -3.60
CA ILE A 93 5.25 -6.95 -3.10
C ILE A 93 5.51 -8.32 -2.48
N SER A 94 6.53 -9.02 -2.95
CA SER A 94 6.85 -10.39 -2.54
C SER A 94 8.34 -10.57 -2.24
N ALA A 95 8.66 -11.50 -1.34
CA ALA A 95 10.03 -11.86 -0.98
C ALA A 95 10.86 -12.48 -2.14
N VAL A 96 10.17 -12.95 -3.18
CA VAL A 96 10.71 -13.61 -4.37
C VAL A 96 9.89 -13.20 -5.59
N GLU A 97 10.44 -13.38 -6.78
CA GLU A 97 9.69 -13.25 -8.03
C GLU A 97 8.51 -14.23 -8.07
N LEU A 98 7.33 -13.76 -8.49
CA LEU A 98 6.10 -14.55 -8.54
C LEU A 98 5.96 -15.24 -9.89
N GLU A 99 5.52 -16.50 -9.89
CA GLU A 99 5.20 -17.19 -11.13
C GLU A 99 3.92 -16.62 -11.78
N ASP A 100 3.80 -16.67 -13.11
CA ASP A 100 2.59 -16.27 -13.85
C ASP A 100 1.31 -16.90 -13.29
N ALA A 101 1.41 -18.16 -12.84
CA ALA A 101 0.30 -18.90 -12.25
C ALA A 101 -0.12 -18.37 -10.85
N GLU A 102 0.76 -17.68 -10.15
CA GLU A 102 0.47 -16.98 -8.88
C GLU A 102 -0.12 -15.60 -9.15
N VAL A 103 0.47 -14.84 -10.07
CA VAL A 103 -0.06 -13.54 -10.52
C VAL A 103 -1.50 -13.70 -11.00
N GLN A 104 -1.80 -14.68 -11.88
CA GLN A 104 -3.16 -14.95 -12.35
C GLN A 104 -4.15 -15.29 -11.21
N ARG A 105 -3.72 -16.04 -10.19
CA ARG A 105 -4.55 -16.35 -9.02
C ARG A 105 -4.88 -15.08 -8.22
N ILE A 106 -3.91 -14.18 -8.06
CA ILE A 106 -4.09 -12.88 -7.38
C ILE A 106 -5.02 -11.99 -8.21
N THR A 107 -4.80 -11.87 -9.53
CA THR A 107 -5.67 -11.10 -10.44
C THR A 107 -7.13 -11.56 -10.35
N GLN A 108 -7.37 -12.87 -10.41
CA GLN A 108 -8.73 -13.44 -10.29
C GLN A 108 -9.34 -13.16 -8.92
N TYR A 109 -8.59 -13.34 -7.83
CA TYR A 109 -9.08 -13.07 -6.49
C TYR A 109 -9.48 -11.60 -6.31
N VAL A 110 -8.61 -10.67 -6.70
CA VAL A 110 -8.89 -9.23 -6.56
C VAL A 110 -9.98 -8.76 -7.52
N SER A 111 -10.05 -9.31 -8.75
CA SER A 111 -11.12 -8.98 -9.69
C SER A 111 -12.49 -9.42 -9.16
N ASN A 112 -12.58 -10.61 -8.55
CA ASN A 112 -13.80 -11.08 -7.88
C ASN A 112 -14.20 -10.21 -6.68
N VAL A 113 -13.24 -9.67 -5.92
CA VAL A 113 -13.50 -8.81 -4.75
C VAL A 113 -13.90 -7.38 -5.16
N THR A 114 -13.30 -6.84 -6.24
CA THR A 114 -13.46 -5.44 -6.65
C THR A 114 -14.50 -5.22 -7.75
N GLY A 115 -14.89 -6.29 -8.48
CA GLY A 115 -15.81 -6.20 -9.61
C GLY A 115 -15.24 -5.47 -10.84
N LYS A 116 -13.92 -5.29 -10.91
CA LYS A 116 -13.21 -4.53 -11.94
C LYS A 116 -12.18 -5.40 -12.68
N GLU A 117 -11.77 -4.93 -13.86
CA GLU A 117 -10.55 -5.43 -14.52
C GLU A 117 -9.33 -5.07 -13.66
N VAL A 118 -8.44 -6.02 -13.37
CA VAL A 118 -7.31 -5.80 -12.46
C VAL A 118 -6.00 -5.73 -13.23
N VAL A 119 -5.26 -4.65 -13.04
CA VAL A 119 -3.89 -4.48 -13.56
C VAL A 119 -2.93 -4.74 -12.40
N VAL A 120 -2.09 -5.76 -12.52
CA VAL A 120 -1.12 -6.13 -11.47
C VAL A 120 0.25 -5.56 -11.81
N THR A 121 0.86 -4.89 -10.83
CA THR A 121 2.29 -4.55 -10.84
C THR A 121 2.96 -5.38 -9.74
N THR A 122 4.02 -6.11 -10.07
CA THR A 122 4.79 -6.93 -9.13
C THR A 122 6.11 -6.25 -8.76
N GLN A 123 6.49 -6.34 -7.49
CA GLN A 123 7.76 -5.86 -6.98
C GLN A 123 8.37 -6.93 -6.07
N VAL A 124 9.68 -7.13 -6.17
CA VAL A 124 10.42 -8.03 -5.28
C VAL A 124 11.10 -7.20 -4.20
N ASP A 125 10.86 -7.55 -2.94
CA ASP A 125 11.48 -6.94 -1.75
C ASP A 125 12.03 -8.04 -0.82
N GLU A 126 13.36 -8.18 -0.82
CA GLU A 126 14.08 -9.16 0.01
C GLU A 126 14.02 -8.84 1.52
N GLU A 127 13.61 -7.64 1.95
CA GLU A 127 13.36 -7.34 3.37
C GLU A 127 12.12 -8.08 3.91
N ILE A 128 11.22 -8.52 3.01
CA ILE A 128 10.11 -9.39 3.36
C ILE A 128 10.66 -10.79 3.68
N LEU A 129 10.72 -11.15 4.96
CA LEU A 129 11.16 -12.46 5.48
C LEU A 129 10.23 -13.66 5.09
N GLY A 130 9.42 -13.50 4.04
CA GLY A 130 8.45 -14.46 3.52
C GLY A 130 7.01 -13.92 3.46
N GLY A 131 6.23 -14.44 2.51
CA GLY A 131 4.84 -14.04 2.28
C GLY A 131 4.71 -12.95 1.22
N ILE A 132 3.48 -12.43 1.07
CA ILE A 132 3.08 -11.49 0.02
C ILE A 132 2.31 -10.33 0.66
N VAL A 133 2.60 -9.10 0.22
CA VAL A 133 1.85 -7.89 0.55
C VAL A 133 1.14 -7.42 -0.71
N ILE A 134 -0.17 -7.15 -0.64
CA ILE A 134 -0.98 -6.71 -1.77
C ILE A 134 -1.59 -5.34 -1.44
N GLN A 135 -1.26 -4.32 -2.21
CA GLN A 135 -1.83 -2.98 -2.10
C GLN A 135 -2.90 -2.75 -3.18
N ILE A 136 -4.12 -2.39 -2.75
CA ILE A 136 -5.30 -2.16 -3.58
C ILE A 136 -5.73 -0.70 -3.37
N GLY A 137 -5.09 0.22 -4.09
CA GLY A 137 -5.22 1.66 -3.82
C GLY A 137 -4.71 2.00 -2.42
N ASP A 138 -5.62 2.41 -1.53
CA ASP A 138 -5.31 2.76 -0.14
C ASP A 138 -5.42 1.56 0.85
N GLN A 139 -5.84 0.37 0.37
CA GLN A 139 -5.99 -0.81 1.23
C GLN A 139 -4.76 -1.73 1.13
N LEU A 140 -4.19 -2.12 2.26
CA LEU A 140 -3.05 -3.04 2.33
C LEU A 140 -3.49 -4.41 2.89
N LEU A 141 -3.36 -5.46 2.08
CA LEU A 141 -3.51 -6.86 2.48
C LEU A 141 -2.11 -7.44 2.74
N ASP A 142 -1.69 -7.43 4.00
CA ASP A 142 -0.42 -7.98 4.45
C ASP A 142 -0.53 -9.47 4.83
N GLY A 143 0.05 -10.34 3.99
CA GLY A 143 0.20 -11.78 4.22
C GLY A 143 1.61 -12.20 4.66
N SER A 144 2.46 -11.26 5.08
CA SER A 144 3.87 -11.52 5.41
C SER A 144 4.06 -12.38 6.67
N THR A 145 5.13 -13.17 6.67
CA THR A 145 5.58 -13.95 7.83
C THR A 145 5.99 -13.05 8.99
N ARG A 146 6.47 -11.83 8.70
CA ARG A 146 6.78 -10.79 9.68
C ARG A 146 5.56 -10.45 10.52
N THR A 147 4.46 -10.06 9.90
CA THR A 147 3.21 -9.70 10.60
C THR A 147 2.62 -10.90 11.32
N ARG A 148 2.77 -12.11 10.77
CA ARG A 148 2.40 -13.36 11.47
C ARG A 148 3.26 -13.63 12.71
N LEU A 149 4.55 -13.32 12.68
CA LEU A 149 5.47 -13.49 13.82
C LEU A 149 5.29 -12.39 14.88
N GLU A 150 5.05 -11.14 14.47
CA GLU A 150 4.70 -10.03 15.37
C GLU A 150 3.36 -10.28 16.08
N ALA A 151 2.35 -10.80 15.37
CA ALA A 151 1.08 -11.23 15.95
C ALA A 151 1.21 -12.42 16.92
N LEU A 152 2.22 -13.27 16.78
CA LEU A 152 2.54 -14.31 17.76
C LEU A 152 3.30 -13.74 18.97
N ARG A 153 4.28 -12.86 18.76
CA ARG A 153 5.01 -12.16 19.84
C ARG A 153 4.08 -11.33 20.73
N SER A 154 3.10 -10.64 20.15
CA SER A 154 2.11 -9.87 20.92
C SER A 154 1.23 -10.78 21.78
N ARG A 155 0.71 -11.88 21.23
CA ARG A 155 -0.05 -12.90 21.98
C ARG A 155 0.75 -13.50 23.15
N VAL A 156 2.03 -13.80 22.93
CA VAL A 156 2.92 -14.31 24.00
C VAL A 156 3.17 -13.25 25.08
N ARG A 157 3.38 -11.98 24.73
CA ARG A 157 3.51 -10.90 25.73
C ARG A 157 2.26 -10.74 26.59
N THR A 158 1.07 -10.81 25.99
CA THR A 158 -0.19 -10.70 26.75
C THR A 158 -0.43 -11.92 27.65
N GLY A 159 -0.06 -13.12 27.19
CA GLY A 159 -0.22 -14.37 27.96
C GLY A 159 0.71 -14.55 29.17
N VAL A 160 1.75 -13.73 29.33
CA VAL A 160 2.69 -13.78 30.47
C VAL A 160 2.28 -12.84 31.63
N ALA A 161 1.31 -11.94 31.41
CA ALA A 161 0.90 -10.95 32.41
C ALA A 161 -0.06 -11.48 33.50
N GLU A 162 -0.64 -12.67 33.34
CA GLU A 162 -1.61 -13.26 34.27
C GLU A 162 -1.06 -14.54 34.93
N SER A 163 -0.36 -14.39 36.05
CA SER A 163 0.00 -15.52 36.93
C SER A 163 0.19 -15.05 38.37
N PRO A 164 -0.85 -15.15 39.23
CA PRO A 164 -0.70 -14.96 40.67
C PRO A 164 -0.15 -16.25 41.29
N ASP A 165 1.16 -16.26 41.56
CA ASP A 165 1.78 -17.25 42.45
C ASP A 165 1.15 -17.18 43.85
N ARG A 166 0.80 -18.34 44.42
CA ARG A 166 0.54 -18.48 45.85
C ARG A 166 0.75 -19.93 46.32
N THR A 167 1.95 -20.23 46.78
CA THR A 167 2.19 -21.42 47.63
C THR A 167 2.83 -21.05 48.98
N ARG A 168 2.14 -21.35 50.09
CA ARG A 168 2.81 -21.84 51.32
C ARG A 168 1.87 -22.60 52.26
N LYS A 169 2.41 -23.68 52.83
CA LYS A 169 1.85 -24.57 53.87
C LYS A 169 1.81 -23.82 55.23
N THR A 170 0.98 -24.14 56.23
CA THR A 170 1.07 -25.24 57.24
C THR A 170 -0.02 -25.02 58.32
N ASP A 171 -0.58 -25.96 59.09
CA ASP A 171 -0.69 -27.45 59.01
C ASP A 171 -1.68 -27.97 60.12
N THR A 172 -1.84 -29.30 60.27
CA THR A 172 -2.21 -30.03 61.52
C THR A 172 -3.66 -30.05 62.08
N LYS A 173 -4.20 -31.30 62.13
CA LYS A 173 -5.24 -31.90 63.02
C LYS A 173 -6.75 -31.56 62.90
N GLN A 174 -7.48 -32.56 62.41
CA GLN A 174 -8.72 -33.09 63.01
C GLN A 174 -8.39 -33.90 64.30
N PRO A 175 -9.33 -34.12 65.27
CA PRO A 175 -10.56 -34.91 65.06
C PRO A 175 -11.86 -34.42 65.73
N GLU A 176 -12.99 -34.72 65.06
CA GLU A 176 -14.24 -35.40 65.50
C GLU A 176 -14.90 -35.14 66.91
N PRO A 177 -16.15 -35.61 67.18
CA PRO A 177 -17.30 -34.69 67.21
C PRO A 177 -18.08 -34.66 68.52
N GLU A 178 -18.74 -33.55 68.85
CA GLU A 178 -19.70 -33.48 69.97
C GLU A 178 -21.11 -33.06 69.57
N ARG A 179 -22.09 -33.74 70.19
CA ARG A 179 -23.53 -33.56 70.02
C ARG A 179 -24.00 -32.44 70.95
N GLY A 180 -24.97 -31.61 70.55
CA GLY A 180 -25.63 -30.77 71.55
C GLY A 180 -26.57 -29.67 71.04
N SER A 181 -27.85 -30.02 70.92
CA SER A 181 -29.01 -29.26 71.43
C SER A 181 -29.24 -27.76 71.11
N HIS A 182 -30.51 -27.49 70.77
CA HIS A 182 -31.22 -26.20 70.84
C HIS A 182 -30.96 -25.21 69.67
N GLN A 183 -31.94 -24.47 69.16
CA GLN A 183 -33.37 -24.36 69.54
C GLN A 183 -34.24 -24.00 68.32
N TRP A 184 -35.50 -24.43 68.32
CA TRP A 184 -36.51 -23.91 67.39
C TRP A 184 -36.96 -22.51 67.83
N ARG A 185 -37.20 -21.61 66.86
CA ARG A 185 -38.39 -20.75 66.96
C ARG A 185 -38.93 -20.32 65.59
N LEU A 186 -40.25 -20.46 65.46
CA LEU A 186 -41.09 -19.88 64.42
C LEU A 186 -41.32 -18.37 64.69
N GLU A 187 -42.05 -17.73 63.77
CA GLU A 187 -42.78 -16.44 63.82
C GLU A 187 -42.41 -15.65 62.52
N ASP A 188 -43.09 -15.80 61.38
CA ASP A 188 -44.53 -15.65 61.04
C ASP A 188 -44.96 -14.17 60.86
N LYS A 189 -45.92 -13.93 59.94
CA LYS A 189 -46.49 -12.63 59.48
C LYS A 189 -45.62 -11.82 58.51
N THR A 190 -46.15 -11.23 57.43
CA THR A 190 -47.52 -11.29 56.84
C THR A 190 -47.43 -11.07 55.33
#